data_AF-A0A7V9MY97-F1
#
_entry.id   AF-A0A7V9MY97-F1
#
_cell.length_a   1.000
_cell.length_b   1.000
_cell.length_c   1.000
_cell.angle_alpha   90.00
_cell.angle_beta   90.00
_cell.angle_gamma   90.00
#
_symmetry.space_group_name_H-M   'P 1'
#
loop_
_entity.id
_entity.type
_entity.pdbx_description
1 polymer ?
#
loop_
_entity_poly.entity_id
_entity_poly.type
_entity_poly.pdbx_seq_one_letter_code
_entity_poly.pdbx_strand_id
1 'polypeptide(L)'
;MRGHGHHHRRFRGEAEAVEGERATTRVQLEMPPQAMERLQKLKDRIEAASYAEVIRNALRLFEALVDEHEKGAEFSLKRPDGEIVQYKIFV
;
A
#
# COMPACT_ATOMS: atom_id res chain seq x y z
N MET A 1 -21.59 -28.81 34.48
CA MET A 1 -21.64 -28.96 33.00
C MET A 1 -22.15 -27.66 32.39
N ARG A 2 -21.29 -26.90 31.69
CA ARG A 2 -21.63 -25.91 30.65
C ARG A 2 -20.31 -25.37 30.10
N GLY A 3 -19.89 -25.94 28.96
CA GLY A 3 -18.70 -25.53 28.23
C GLY A 3 -18.91 -24.17 27.59
N HIS A 4 -17.95 -23.26 27.80
CA HIS A 4 -17.87 -22.01 27.05
C HIS A 4 -17.00 -22.27 25.82
N GLY A 5 -17.67 -22.35 24.67
CA GLY A 5 -17.06 -22.51 23.37
C GLY A 5 -16.34 -21.23 22.93
N HIS A 6 -15.18 -21.45 22.34
CA HIS A 6 -14.32 -20.48 21.67
C HIS A 6 -15.07 -19.58 20.69
N HIS A 7 -14.91 -18.26 20.86
CA HIS A 7 -15.12 -17.29 19.79
C HIS A 7 -13.77 -16.72 19.32
N HIS A 8 -12.97 -17.56 18.67
CA HIS A 8 -11.94 -17.06 17.76
C HIS A 8 -12.64 -16.52 16.51
N ARG A 9 -12.92 -15.21 16.51
CA ARG A 9 -13.35 -14.47 15.33
C ARG A 9 -12.18 -14.46 14.34
N ARG A 10 -12.11 -15.47 13.48
CA ARG A 10 -11.22 -15.48 12.31
C ARG A 10 -11.61 -14.32 11.41
N PHE A 11 -10.68 -13.39 11.21
CA PHE A 11 -10.67 -12.49 10.05
C PHE A 11 -10.61 -13.38 8.81
N ARG A 12 -11.77 -13.69 8.22
CA ARG A 12 -11.88 -14.36 6.92
C ARG A 12 -12.30 -13.28 5.93
N GLY A 13 -11.30 -12.68 5.29
CA GLY A 13 -11.51 -11.82 4.14
C GLY A 13 -11.92 -12.67 2.95
N GLU A 14 -13.22 -12.91 2.82
CA GLU A 14 -13.85 -13.29 1.56
C GLU A 14 -14.81 -12.16 1.23
N ALA A 15 -14.32 -11.19 0.46
CA ALA A 15 -15.19 -10.23 -0.19
C ALA A 15 -15.87 -10.94 -1.36
N GLU A 16 -17.05 -11.51 -1.11
CA GLU A 16 -17.98 -11.86 -2.18
C GLU A 16 -18.31 -10.56 -2.93
N ALA A 17 -17.79 -10.44 -4.15
CA ALA A 17 -18.06 -9.32 -5.03
C ALA A 17 -19.51 -9.41 -5.51
N VAL A 18 -20.39 -8.61 -4.91
CA VAL A 18 -21.74 -8.37 -5.42
C VAL A 18 -21.59 -7.46 -6.65
N GLU A 19 -21.83 -8.01 -7.83
CA GLU A 19 -21.90 -7.27 -9.10
C GLU A 19 -22.94 -6.14 -9.00
N GLY A 20 -22.48 -4.88 -9.07
CA GLY A 20 -23.36 -3.73 -9.29
C GLY A 20 -23.01 -2.46 -8.53
N GLU A 21 -22.29 -2.56 -7.41
CA GLU A 21 -21.82 -1.39 -6.66
C GLU A 21 -20.30 -1.35 -6.70
N ARG A 22 -19.71 -0.17 -6.96
CA ARG A 22 -18.27 0.00 -6.78
C ARG A 22 -17.97 -0.34 -5.32
N ALA A 23 -17.41 -1.53 -5.06
CA ALA A 23 -17.04 -2.00 -3.74
C ALA A 23 -15.81 -1.23 -3.22
N THR A 24 -15.98 0.07 -3.00
CA THR A 24 -14.98 0.95 -2.40
C THR A 24 -15.30 1.09 -0.92
N THR A 25 -14.33 0.77 -0.06
CA THR A 25 -14.44 1.05 1.37
C THR A 25 -13.87 2.44 1.65
N ARG A 26 -14.64 3.31 2.30
CA ARG A 26 -14.15 4.63 2.73
C ARG A 26 -13.34 4.47 4.01
N VAL A 27 -12.07 4.85 3.94
CA VAL A 27 -11.17 4.87 5.10
C VAL A 27 -10.95 6.33 5.52
N GLN A 28 -11.07 6.60 6.82
CA GLN A 28 -10.67 7.88 7.43
C GLN A 28 -9.26 7.71 7.99
N LEU A 29 -8.35 8.61 7.62
CA LEU A 29 -6.96 8.57 8.05
C LEU A 29 -6.64 9.86 8.78
N GLU A 30 -6.13 9.75 9.99
CA GLU A 30 -5.47 10.85 10.68
C GLU A 30 -3.96 10.73 10.41
N MET A 31 -3.37 11.84 9.98
CA MET A 31 -1.95 11.88 9.66
C MET A 31 -1.27 13.01 10.42
N PRO A 32 -0.08 12.79 10.98
CA PRO A 32 0.69 13.87 11.57
C PRO A 32 1.03 14.92 10.49
N PRO A 33 1.20 16.21 10.87
CA PRO A 33 1.39 17.30 9.91
C PRO A 33 2.50 17.04 8.89
N GLN A 34 3.63 16.47 9.34
CA GLN A 34 4.74 16.13 8.46
C GLN A 34 4.38 15.09 7.39
N ALA A 35 3.51 14.13 7.71
CA ALA A 35 3.04 13.13 6.74
C ALA A 35 2.08 13.77 5.73
N MET A 36 1.21 14.67 6.18
CA MET A 36 0.36 15.47 5.28
C MET A 36 1.19 16.30 4.30
N GLU A 37 2.26 16.95 4.76
CA GLU A 37 3.16 17.70 3.88
C GLU A 37 3.84 16.82 2.84
N ARG A 38 4.31 15.62 3.22
CA ARG A 38 4.87 14.64 2.29
C ARG A 38 3.84 14.22 1.25
N LEU A 39 2.60 13.96 1.66
CA LEU A 39 1.51 13.57 0.77
C LEU A 39 1.16 14.69 -0.21
N GLN A 40 1.11 15.94 0.26
CA GLN A 40 0.89 17.11 -0.60
C GLN A 40 2.00 17.26 -1.64
N LYS A 41 3.27 17.20 -1.21
CA LYS A 41 4.42 17.26 -2.12
C LYS A 41 4.38 16.14 -3.16
N LEU A 42 4.00 14.93 -2.77
CA LEU A 42 3.86 13.81 -3.71
C LEU A 42 2.73 14.05 -4.70
N LYS A 43 1.56 14.52 -4.25
CA LYS A 43 0.43 14.86 -5.11
C LYS A 43 0.85 15.84 -6.20
N ASP A 44 1.56 16.91 -5.83
CA ASP A 44 1.98 17.94 -6.78
C ASP A 44 3.04 17.41 -7.75
N ARG A 45 4.01 16.64 -7.27
CA ARG A 45 5.09 16.08 -8.11
C ARG A 45 4.61 15.09 -9.17
N ILE A 46 3.54 14.36 -8.89
CA ILE A 46 2.96 13.39 -9.83
C ILE A 46 1.70 13.92 -10.51
N GLU A 47 1.36 15.19 -10.29
CA GLU A 47 0.17 15.86 -10.82
C GLU A 47 -1.14 15.09 -10.55
N ALA A 48 -1.23 14.42 -9.40
CA ALA A 48 -2.40 13.62 -9.05
C ALA A 48 -3.63 14.50 -8.78
N ALA A 49 -4.80 14.05 -9.23
CA ALA A 49 -6.04 14.78 -9.04
C ALA A 49 -6.47 14.84 -7.57
N SER A 50 -6.07 13.86 -6.75
CA SER A 50 -6.44 13.78 -5.33
C SER A 50 -5.43 13.03 -4.47
N TYR A 51 -5.46 13.25 -3.15
CA TYR A 51 -4.68 12.43 -2.20
C TYR A 51 -5.05 10.95 -2.27
N ALA A 52 -6.33 10.64 -2.48
CA ALA A 52 -6.79 9.25 -2.61
C ALA A 52 -6.14 8.55 -3.81
N GLU A 53 -5.86 9.28 -4.89
CA GLU A 53 -5.12 8.75 -6.03
C GLU A 53 -3.66 8.49 -5.70
N VAL A 54 -3.00 9.43 -5.02
CA VAL A 54 -1.61 9.23 -4.53
C VAL A 54 -1.53 7.98 -3.65
N ILE A 55 -2.46 7.83 -2.70
CA ILE A 55 -2.49 6.68 -1.79
C ILE A 55 -2.74 5.38 -2.54
N ARG A 56 -3.69 5.35 -3.50
CA ARG A 56 -3.94 4.15 -4.32
C ARG A 56 -2.69 3.74 -5.12
N ASN A 57 -2.01 4.72 -5.73
CA ASN A 57 -0.80 4.46 -6.50
C ASN A 57 0.34 3.98 -5.59
N ALA A 58 0.50 4.58 -4.41
CA ALA A 58 1.49 4.17 -3.43
C ALA A 58 1.25 2.75 -2.91
N LEU A 59 -0.01 2.37 -2.64
CA LEU A 59 -0.36 1.02 -2.21
C LEU A 59 -0.04 -0.02 -3.29
N ARG A 60 -0.43 0.23 -4.54
CA ARG A 60 -0.10 -0.66 -5.68
C ARG A 60 1.40 -0.81 -5.87
N LEU A 61 2.15 0.29 -5.77
CA LEU A 61 3.60 0.26 -5.87
C LEU A 61 4.21 -0.56 -4.74
N PHE A 62 3.76 -0.34 -3.51
CA PHE A 62 4.27 -1.07 -2.34
C PHE A 62 4.00 -2.57 -2.44
N GLU A 63 2.78 -2.96 -2.84
CA GLU A 63 2.41 -4.36 -3.08
C GLU A 63 3.35 -5.01 -4.12
N ALA A 64 3.54 -4.38 -5.27
CA ALA A 64 4.45 -4.91 -6.30
C ALA A 64 5.90 -5.05 -5.81
N LEU A 65 6.39 -4.11 -4.98
CA LEU A 65 7.73 -4.20 -4.41
C LEU A 65 7.85 -5.35 -3.41
N VAL A 66 6.83 -5.57 -2.57
CA VAL A 66 6.80 -6.69 -1.61
C VAL A 66 6.78 -8.02 -2.36
N ASP A 67 5.92 -8.17 -3.37
CA ASP A 67 5.82 -9.40 -4.17
C ASP A 67 7.16 -9.77 -4.82
N GLU A 68 7.89 -8.80 -5.37
CA GLU A 68 9.20 -9.04 -5.97
C GLU A 68 10.27 -9.38 -4.91
N HIS A 69 10.22 -8.72 -3.75
CA HIS A 69 11.13 -9.04 -2.65
C HIS A 69 10.92 -10.45 -2.10
N GLU A 70 9.67 -10.88 -1.93
CA GLU A 70 9.33 -12.24 -1.48
C GLU A 70 9.79 -13.32 -2.47
N LYS A 71 9.89 -13.00 -3.76
CA LYS A 71 10.48 -13.87 -4.79
C LYS A 71 12.02 -13.87 -4.76
N GLY A 72 12.64 -13.09 -3.88
CA GLY A 72 14.09 -12.97 -3.75
C GLY A 72 14.73 -12.00 -4.76
N ALA A 73 13.94 -11.12 -5.38
CA ALA A 73 14.48 -10.11 -6.28
C ALA A 73 15.25 -9.02 -5.50
N GLU A 74 16.29 -8.49 -6.13
CA GLU A 74 17.04 -7.33 -5.65
C GLU A 74 16.70 -6.10 -6.49
N PHE A 75 16.54 -4.95 -5.83
CA PHE A 75 16.29 -3.70 -6.52
C PHE A 75 17.58 -2.94 -6.77
N SER A 76 17.74 -2.43 -7.99
CA SER A 76 18.88 -1.63 -8.38
C SER A 76 18.44 -0.33 -9.06
N LEU A 77 19.07 0.78 -8.69
CA LEU A 77 18.89 2.07 -9.35
C LEU A 77 20.00 2.26 -10.37
N LYS A 78 19.62 2.46 -11.63
CA LYS A 78 20.53 2.88 -12.68
C LYS A 78 20.55 4.40 -12.76
N ARG A 79 21.70 5.00 -12.45
CA ARG A 79 21.93 6.44 -12.57
C ARG A 79 22.19 6.84 -14.03
N PRO A 80 22.00 8.12 -14.39
CA PRO A 80 22.25 8.60 -15.76
C PRO A 80 23.69 8.40 -16.24
N ASP A 81 24.66 8.38 -15.33
CA ASP A 81 26.08 8.11 -15.59
C ASP A 81 26.39 6.63 -15.86
N GLY A 82 25.38 5.75 -15.76
CA GLY A 82 25.52 4.31 -15.97
C GLY A 82 25.83 3.52 -14.70
N GLU A 83 26.05 4.17 -13.56
CA GLU A 83 26.25 3.50 -12.28
C GLU A 83 24.98 2.73 -11.87
N ILE A 84 25.16 1.48 -11.44
CA ILE A 84 24.07 0.66 -10.87
C ILE A 84 24.32 0.53 -9.38
N VAL A 85 23.40 1.05 -8.57
CA VAL A 85 23.47 0.99 -7.11
C VAL A 85 22.37 0.06 -6.60
N GLN A 86 22.73 -0.95 -5.82
CA GLN A 86 21.75 -1.77 -5.12
C GLN A 86 21.01 -0.93 -4.08
N TYR A 87 19.69 -0.98 -4.11
CA TYR A 87 18.83 -0.21 -3.24
C TYR A 87 18.02 -1.15 -2.36
N LYS A 88 18.36 -1.19 -1.06
CA LYS A 88 17.66 -2.02 -0.07
C LYS A 88 16.37 -1.32 0.35
N ILE A 89 15.28 -1.65 -0.33
CA ILE A 89 13.93 -1.09 -0.08
C ILE A 89 13.34 -1.65 1.23
N PHE A 90 13.65 -2.90 1.54
CA PHE A 90 13.20 -3.59 2.76
C PHE A 90 14.40 -3.71 3.71
N VAL A 91 14.24 -3.19 4.94
CA VAL A 91 15.24 -3.22 6.03
C VAL A 91 14.69 -4.01 7.20
#